data_AF-A0ABD4ZDX2-F1
#
_entry.id   AF-A0ABD4ZDX2-F1
#
_cell.length_a   1.000
_cell.length_b   1.000
_cell.length_c   1.000
_cell.angle_alpha   90.00
_cell.angle_beta   90.00
_cell.angle_gamma   90.00
#
_symmetry.space_group_name_H-M   'P 1'
#
loop_
_entity.id
_entity.type
_entity.pdbx_description
1 polymer ?
#
loop_
_entity_poly.entity_id
_entity_poly.type
_entity_poly.pdbx_seq_one_letter_code
_entity_poly.pdbx_strand_id
1 'polypeptide(L)'
;MNKFELFSMIYYALNHYWKENKSEELASFLSDMNPFLFDDIGSAVPSVYAKYSLLVKEEISIDNSFSIACKYVESLGLQAVTDAFACVSENDWKARCVKYMSSTHKGQDI
;
A
#
# COMPACT_ATOMS: atom_id res chain seq x y z
N MET A 1 8.86 6.95 7.79
CA MET A 1 7.71 6.56 6.99
C MET A 1 6.51 6.51 7.93
N ASN A 2 5.38 7.12 7.59
CA ASN A 2 4.14 7.05 8.36
C ASN A 2 3.17 6.02 7.76
N LYS A 3 2.03 5.81 8.45
CA LYS A 3 1.02 4.82 8.04
C LYS A 3 0.45 5.12 6.66
N PHE A 4 0.21 6.39 6.35
CA PHE A 4 -0.35 6.80 5.06
C PHE A 4 0.63 6.53 3.91
N GLU A 5 1.91 6.83 4.13
CA GLU A 5 2.96 6.56 3.15
C GLU A 5 3.09 5.05 2.87
N LEU A 6 3.10 4.21 3.91
CA LEU A 6 3.12 2.75 3.73
C LEU A 6 1.88 2.26 2.98
N PHE A 7 0.70 2.76 3.34
CA PHE A 7 -0.56 2.44 2.64
C PHE A 7 -0.50 2.83 1.16
N SER A 8 0.07 3.99 0.85
CA SER A 8 0.28 4.47 -0.52
C SER A 8 1.26 3.58 -1.30
N MET A 9 2.33 3.12 -0.65
CA MET A 9 3.28 2.19 -1.27
C MET A 9 2.65 0.83 -1.59
N ILE A 10 1.78 0.31 -0.72
CA ILE A 10 1.01 -0.92 -0.98
C ILE A 10 0.11 -0.71 -2.21
N TYR A 11 -0.61 0.41 -2.29
CA TYR A 11 -1.43 0.74 -3.46
C TYR A 11 -0.59 0.78 -4.75
N TYR A 12 0.57 1.43 -4.73
CA TYR A 12 1.42 1.50 -5.93
C TYR A 12 1.93 0.12 -6.37
N ALA A 13 2.32 -0.73 -5.43
CA ALA A 13 2.78 -2.08 -5.74
C ALA A 13 1.67 -2.91 -6.40
N LEU A 14 0.47 -2.90 -5.81
CA LEU A 14 -0.68 -3.62 -6.34
C LEU A 14 -1.17 -3.04 -7.68
N ASN A 15 -1.20 -1.72 -7.82
CA ASN A 15 -1.59 -1.05 -9.06
C ASN A 15 -0.59 -1.31 -10.19
N HIS A 16 0.70 -1.43 -9.89
CA HIS A 16 1.70 -1.83 -10.87
C HIS A 16 1.43 -3.23 -11.42
N TYR A 17 1.17 -4.20 -10.53
CA TYR A 17 0.79 -5.56 -10.93
C TYR A 17 -0.51 -5.58 -11.75
N TRP A 18 -1.54 -4.85 -11.30
CA TRP A 18 -2.81 -4.76 -12.00
C TRP A 18 -2.68 -4.18 -13.41
N LYS A 19 -1.81 -3.19 -13.61
CA LYS A 19 -1.59 -2.59 -14.94
C LYS A 19 -1.12 -3.62 -15.97
N GLU A 20 -0.40 -4.65 -15.56
CA GLU A 20 0.14 -5.70 -16.41
C GLU A 20 -0.81 -6.90 -16.54
N ASN A 21 -1.52 -7.26 -15.48
CA ASN A 21 -2.30 -8.50 -15.41
C ASN A 21 -3.82 -8.31 -15.57
N LYS A 22 -4.34 -7.10 -15.35
CA LYS A 22 -5.77 -6.73 -15.51
C LYS A 22 -6.76 -7.58 -14.71
N SER A 23 -6.37 -8.07 -13.54
CA SER A 23 -7.28 -8.80 -12.63
C SER A 23 -8.46 -7.93 -12.17
N GLU A 24 -9.69 -8.40 -12.37
CA GLU A 24 -10.92 -7.68 -11.96
C GLU A 24 -11.08 -7.62 -10.43
N GLU A 25 -10.79 -8.72 -9.73
CA GLU A 25 -10.85 -8.78 -8.27
C GLU A 25 -9.89 -7.77 -7.63
N LEU A 26 -8.68 -7.67 -8.18
CA LEU A 26 -7.69 -6.68 -7.73
C LEU A 26 -8.14 -5.25 -8.08
N ALA A 27 -8.83 -5.05 -9.20
CA ALA A 27 -9.35 -3.73 -9.60
C ALA A 27 -10.35 -3.19 -8.58
N SER A 28 -11.26 -4.04 -8.09
CA SER A 28 -12.23 -3.66 -7.06
C SER A 28 -11.53 -3.22 -5.77
N PHE A 29 -10.56 -4.01 -5.30
CA PHE A 29 -9.79 -3.67 -4.10
C PHE A 29 -9.00 -2.37 -4.27
N LEU A 30 -8.34 -2.18 -5.42
CA LEU A 30 -7.61 -0.96 -5.75
C LEU A 30 -8.52 0.27 -5.78
N SER A 31 -9.74 0.13 -6.29
CA SER A 31 -10.72 1.21 -6.32
C SER A 31 -11.06 1.67 -4.91
N ASP A 32 -11.35 0.75 -4.00
CA ASP A 32 -11.72 1.05 -2.62
C ASP A 32 -10.56 1.62 -1.80
N MET A 33 -9.35 1.08 -1.98
CA MET A 33 -8.18 1.50 -1.22
C MET A 33 -7.52 2.78 -1.77
N ASN A 34 -7.92 3.29 -2.94
CA ASN A 34 -7.20 4.36 -3.64
C ASN A 34 -6.93 5.58 -2.74
N PRO A 35 -5.67 5.88 -2.39
CA PRO A 35 -5.33 6.95 -1.46
C PRO A 35 -5.26 8.32 -2.12
N PHE A 36 -5.50 8.41 -3.43
CA PHE A 36 -5.33 9.62 -4.24
C PHE A 36 -6.65 10.13 -4.84
N LEU A 37 -7.79 9.53 -4.49
CA LEU A 37 -9.09 9.99 -4.99
C LEU A 37 -9.48 11.37 -4.42
N PHE A 38 -9.12 11.61 -3.16
CA PHE A 38 -9.38 12.85 -2.44
C PHE A 38 -8.07 13.46 -1.94
N ASP A 39 -8.09 14.73 -1.51
CA ASP A 39 -6.88 15.42 -1.04
C ASP A 39 -6.50 15.07 0.41
N ASP A 40 -7.42 14.51 1.20
CA ASP A 40 -7.24 14.18 2.61
C ASP A 40 -6.49 12.86 2.86
N ILE A 41 -6.03 12.63 4.08
CA ILE A 41 -5.31 11.41 4.46
C ILE A 41 -6.30 10.26 4.66
N GLY A 42 -6.41 9.39 3.65
CA GLY A 42 -7.35 8.28 3.67
C GLY A 42 -7.35 7.45 2.39
N SER A 43 -8.49 6.82 2.14
CA SER A 43 -8.76 6.01 0.94
C SER A 43 -10.14 6.36 0.38
N ALA A 44 -10.39 6.00 -0.89
CA ALA A 44 -11.68 6.20 -1.55
C ALA A 44 -12.87 5.68 -0.71
N VAL A 45 -12.70 4.53 -0.04
CA VAL A 45 -13.59 4.06 1.01
C VAL A 45 -12.91 4.30 2.37
N PRO A 46 -13.34 5.28 3.19
CA PRO A 46 -12.62 5.67 4.41
C PRO A 46 -12.40 4.54 5.42
N SER A 47 -13.33 3.57 5.46
CA SER A 47 -13.22 2.43 6.37
C SER A 47 -12.06 1.50 6.05
N VAL A 48 -11.54 1.49 4.81
CA VAL A 48 -10.38 0.70 4.40
C VAL A 48 -9.12 1.23 5.10
N TYR A 49 -8.83 2.53 4.96
CA TYR A 49 -7.70 3.15 5.63
C TYR A 49 -7.82 3.12 7.16
N ALA A 50 -9.03 3.29 7.70
CA ALA A 50 -9.26 3.18 9.15
C ALA A 50 -8.93 1.78 9.69
N LYS A 51 -9.39 0.71 9.01
CA LYS A 51 -9.07 -0.67 9.39
C LYS A 51 -7.57 -0.96 9.27
N TYR A 52 -6.95 -0.59 8.15
CA TYR A 52 -5.50 -0.70 7.97
C TYR A 52 -4.73 -0.03 9.11
N SER A 53 -5.12 1.19 9.49
CA SER A 53 -4.45 1.97 10.53
C SER A 53 -4.50 1.31 11.91
N LEU A 54 -5.51 0.49 12.19
CA LEU A 54 -5.64 -0.29 13.43
C LEU A 54 -4.78 -1.56 13.42
N LEU A 55 -4.51 -2.12 12.24
CA LEU A 55 -3.70 -3.32 12.06
C LEU A 55 -2.20 -3.01 12.12
N VAL A 56 -1.78 -1.86 11.59
CA VAL A 56 -0.38 -1.43 11.65
C VAL A 56 -0.10 -0.72 12.97
N LYS A 57 0.52 -1.44 13.91
CA LYS A 57 0.85 -0.94 15.25
C LYS A 57 2.33 -0.61 15.44
N GLU A 58 3.18 -1.18 14.61
CA GLU A 58 4.64 -1.04 14.67
C GLU A 58 5.06 0.33 14.11
N GLU A 59 6.18 0.88 14.60
CA GLU A 59 6.83 2.04 13.98
C GLU A 59 7.37 1.64 12.61
N ILE A 60 7.16 2.47 11.59
CA ILE A 60 7.45 2.12 10.21
C ILE A 60 8.76 2.78 9.75
N SER A 61 9.72 1.94 9.40
CA SER A 61 10.94 2.32 8.71
C SER A 61 10.97 1.72 7.30
N ILE A 62 11.85 2.22 6.43
CA ILE A 62 12.05 1.60 5.11
C ILE A 62 12.47 0.13 5.28
N ASP A 63 13.30 -0.17 6.27
CA ASP A 63 13.82 -1.52 6.49
C ASP A 63 12.75 -2.53 6.89
N ASN A 64 11.77 -2.16 7.71
CA ASN A 64 10.71 -3.07 8.15
C ASN A 64 9.42 -2.98 7.31
N SER A 65 9.26 -1.93 6.49
CA SER A 65 8.03 -1.64 5.73
C SER A 65 7.54 -2.80 4.86
N PHE A 66 8.43 -3.55 4.22
CA PHE A 66 8.05 -4.69 3.38
C PHE A 66 7.39 -5.80 4.21
N SER A 67 7.98 -6.15 5.35
CA SER A 67 7.42 -7.16 6.25
C SER A 67 6.05 -6.74 6.79
N ILE A 68 5.88 -5.46 7.15
CA ILE A 68 4.60 -4.92 7.60
C ILE A 68 3.56 -5.00 6.48
N ALA A 69 3.94 -4.65 5.25
CA ALA A 69 3.07 -4.75 4.09
C ALA A 69 2.63 -6.20 3.80
N CYS A 70 3.56 -7.16 3.85
CA CYS A 70 3.22 -8.59 3.69
C CYS A 70 2.22 -9.06 4.74
N LYS A 71 2.48 -8.78 6.03
CA LYS A 71 1.56 -9.11 7.13
C LYS A 71 0.16 -8.52 6.91
N TYR A 72 0.10 -7.26 6.48
CA TYR A 72 -1.18 -6.61 6.18
C TYR A 72 -1.90 -7.29 5.02
N VAL A 73 -1.22 -7.52 3.89
CA VAL A 73 -1.83 -8.16 2.71
C VAL A 73 -2.32 -9.57 3.03
N GLU A 74 -1.54 -10.37 3.76
CA GLU A 74 -1.95 -11.70 4.23
C GLU A 74 -3.19 -11.62 5.13
N SER A 75 -3.27 -10.63 6.02
CA SER A 75 -4.40 -10.46 6.94
C SER A 75 -5.73 -10.13 6.24
N LEU A 76 -5.71 -9.67 4.98
CA LEU A 76 -6.92 -9.38 4.23
C LEU A 76 -7.68 -10.65 3.80
N GLY A 77 -6.98 -11.79 3.67
CA GLY A 77 -7.57 -13.03 3.17
C GLY A 77 -8.05 -12.93 1.71
N LEU A 78 -7.52 -11.99 0.93
CA LEU A 78 -7.89 -11.76 -0.47
C LEU A 78 -6.81 -12.37 -1.38
N GLN A 79 -7.10 -13.54 -1.96
CA GLN A 79 -6.11 -14.29 -2.75
C GLN A 79 -5.51 -13.45 -3.90
N ALA A 80 -6.33 -12.72 -4.65
CA ALA A 80 -5.84 -11.86 -5.73
C ALA A 80 -4.87 -10.76 -5.25
N VAL A 81 -5.02 -10.27 -4.02
CA VAL A 81 -4.12 -9.27 -3.43
C VAL A 81 -2.82 -9.94 -2.96
N THR A 82 -2.93 -11.10 -2.30
CA THR A 82 -1.78 -11.88 -1.86
C THR A 82 -0.91 -12.33 -3.04
N ASP A 83 -1.52 -12.86 -4.11
CA ASP A 83 -0.81 -13.30 -5.31
C ASP A 83 -0.11 -12.12 -6.01
N ALA A 84 -0.79 -10.98 -6.13
CA ALA A 84 -0.21 -9.77 -6.71
C ALA A 84 1.00 -9.27 -5.90
N PHE A 85 0.89 -9.29 -4.57
CA PHE A 85 1.95 -8.80 -3.70
C PHE A 85 3.13 -9.77 -3.59
N ALA A 86 2.90 -11.09 -3.77
CA ALA A 86 3.95 -12.11 -3.79
C ALA A 86 4.96 -11.91 -4.93
N CYS A 87 4.59 -11.19 -5.99
CA CYS A 87 5.50 -10.81 -7.09
C CYS A 87 6.43 -9.62 -6.75
N VAL A 88 6.26 -8.99 -5.59
CA VAL A 88 7.06 -7.83 -5.19
C VAL A 88 8.38 -8.28 -4.54
N SER A 89 9.50 -7.84 -5.11
CA SER A 89 10.83 -7.99 -4.51
C SER A 89 11.04 -6.99 -3.38
N GLU A 90 11.58 -7.45 -2.23
CA GLU A 90 11.91 -6.58 -1.10
C GLU A 90 12.93 -5.49 -1.47
N ASN A 91 13.92 -5.81 -2.30
CA ASN A 91 14.92 -4.84 -2.74
C ASN A 91 14.29 -3.74 -3.60
N ASP A 92 13.41 -4.12 -4.53
CA ASP A 92 12.71 -3.17 -5.39
C ASP A 92 11.72 -2.33 -4.58
N TRP A 93 11.05 -2.94 -3.61
CA TRP A 93 10.20 -2.27 -2.65
C TRP A 93 10.96 -1.17 -1.91
N LYS A 94 12.10 -1.51 -1.29
CA LYS A 94 12.92 -0.55 -0.54
C LYS A 94 13.41 0.59 -1.43
N ALA A 95 13.89 0.28 -2.63
CA ALA A 95 14.32 1.29 -3.59
C ALA A 95 13.18 2.26 -3.98
N ARG A 96 11.97 1.74 -4.20
CA ARG A 96 10.77 2.54 -4.50
C ARG A 96 10.34 3.39 -3.30
N CYS A 97 10.42 2.85 -2.09
CA CYS A 97 10.15 3.60 -0.86
C CYS A 97 11.14 4.76 -0.71
N VAL A 98 12.45 4.53 -0.83
CA VAL A 98 13.46 5.60 -0.79
C VAL A 98 13.15 6.71 -1.80
N LYS A 99 12.80 6.32 -3.04
CA LYS A 99 12.44 7.28 -4.10
C LYS A 99 11.17 8.07 -3.77
N TYR A 100 10.16 7.42 -3.22
CA TYR A 100 8.91 8.07 -2.82
C TYR A 100 9.16 9.10 -1.71
N MET A 101 9.93 8.73 -0.69
CA MET A 101 10.24 9.60 0.46
C MET A 101 11.17 10.76 0.12
N SER A 102 11.96 10.67 -0.95
CA SER A 102 12.82 11.76 -1.40
C SER A 102 12.15 12.75 -2.35
N SER A 103 10.91 12.48 -2.76
CA SER A 103 10.13 13.32 -3.69
C SER A 103 9.03 14.06 -2.94
N THR A 104 8.51 15.18 -3.47
CA THR A 104 7.26 15.75 -2.95
C THR A 104 6.13 14.75 -3.12
N HIS A 105 5.42 14.44 -2.04
CA HIS A 105 4.37 13.43 -2.06
C HIS A 105 3.27 13.72 -1.04
N LYS A 106 2.10 13.13 -1.28
CA LYS A 106 0.97 13.22 -0.36
C LYS A 106 1.32 12.47 0.92
N GLY A 107 1.15 13.14 2.06
CA GLY A 107 1.43 12.58 3.37
C GLY A 107 2.86 12.81 3.90
N GLN A 108 3.63 13.68 3.25
CA GLN A 108 4.94 14.12 3.74
C GLN A 108 4.86 15.02 5.00
N ASP A 109 3.74 15.74 5.19
CA ASP A 109 3.56 16.80 6.20
C ASP A 109 2.71 16.35 7.41
N ILE A 110 2.58 15.03 7.63
CA ILE A 110 1.78 14.42 8.71
C ILE A 110 2.66 13.78 9.79
#